data_AF-A0A540X5W5-F1
#
_entry.id   AF-A0A540X5W5-F1
#
_cell.length_a   1.000
_cell.length_b   1.000
_cell.length_c   1.000
_cell.angle_alpha   90.00
_cell.angle_beta   90.00
_cell.angle_gamma   90.00
#
_symmetry.space_group_name_H-M   'P 1'
#
loop_
_entity.id
_entity.type
_entity.pdbx_description
1 polymer ?
#
loop_
_entity_poly.entity_id
_entity_poly.type
_entity_poly.pdbx_seq_one_letter_code
_entity_poly.pdbx_strand_id
1 'polypeptide(L)'
;MSHLLTELLGRTEEALARREDDAALTLLLEAWKECRAEPVIALIQRLSDHLATGLPFFEVPVRWVLEEVRRHPTDLPRALGWLRERAASLSRCAFSTDLDRLRRWWPADPRIIPLLLTLVRLPGAETPGELKMLCSLFMYVGAPYDVEPLRELKARLPSTQGEEVERFDLVIRLGARWVPPVLDAETLARCDALKEVIEERVERARLDAATREALFARVYEAPEDDSARQVLADQLLEQGDPLGEFIMLQYAKAPDEERIARLLVANRERWQAPLGPYVERGYTRFERGFPVAVRPIKGDHFPKSFPKPEPGWNTVEELNWNPEHHSDGNDVAQWGRMLRHPALRRVTSLLNVPGELVSLLSANSSVRRLELKSSFESGLSDALTALPHLTWLTIPHASTDLFIRCAHSRLASQLEYFKASGEDGFWRLEVTRGAEVPIRATVTGPRAREFAPVLLAAARFSSQGLRIEFRDGAEEQGGAPLREALAAYARVIRE
;
A
#
# COMPACT_ATOMS: atom_id res chain seq x y z
N MET A 1 -41.47 -3.76 -17.94
CA MET A 1 -40.10 -3.79 -17.39
C MET A 1 -39.99 -2.76 -16.27
N SER A 2 -38.94 -2.85 -15.44
CA SER A 2 -38.78 -1.97 -14.28
C SER A 2 -38.37 -0.57 -14.73
N HIS A 3 -39.18 0.45 -14.41
CA HIS A 3 -38.85 1.87 -14.58
C HIS A 3 -37.48 2.21 -13.96
N LEU A 4 -37.11 1.51 -12.88
CA LEU A 4 -35.83 1.65 -12.20
C LEU A 4 -34.64 1.24 -13.07
N LEU A 5 -34.77 0.21 -13.92
CA LEU A 5 -33.69 -0.20 -14.83
C LEU A 5 -33.36 0.93 -15.82
N THR A 6 -34.39 1.48 -16.47
CA THR A 6 -34.22 2.58 -17.43
C THR A 6 -33.62 3.82 -16.76
N GLU A 7 -34.05 4.13 -15.53
CA GLU A 7 -33.47 5.22 -14.73
C GLU A 7 -31.98 5.00 -14.42
N LEU A 8 -31.60 3.79 -13.99
CA LEU A 8 -30.21 3.43 -13.70
C LEU A 8 -29.31 3.53 -14.94
N LEU A 9 -29.81 3.09 -16.10
CA LEU A 9 -29.08 3.23 -17.37
C LEU A 9 -28.93 4.71 -17.76
N GLY A 10 -29.98 5.53 -17.62
CA GLY A 10 -29.89 6.97 -17.86
C GLY A 10 -28.87 7.67 -16.94
N ARG A 11 -28.83 7.30 -15.66
CA ARG A 11 -27.80 7.82 -14.73
C ARG A 11 -26.38 7.33 -15.11
N THR A 12 -26.27 6.13 -15.68
CA THR A 12 -25.00 5.60 -16.18
C THR A 12 -24.50 6.44 -17.36
N GLU A 13 -25.39 6.81 -18.30
CA GLU A 13 -25.08 7.71 -19.41
C GLU A 13 -24.56 9.06 -18.90
N GLU A 14 -25.22 9.65 -17.90
CA GLU A 14 -24.76 10.90 -17.28
C GLU A 14 -23.39 10.77 -16.62
N ALA A 15 -23.16 9.68 -15.88
CA ALA A 15 -21.87 9.43 -15.21
C ALA A 15 -20.74 9.29 -16.25
N LEU A 16 -20.96 8.53 -17.33
CA LEU A 16 -20.01 8.44 -18.43
C LEU A 16 -19.80 9.82 -19.09
N ALA A 17 -20.84 10.60 -19.33
CA ALA A 17 -20.69 11.96 -19.89
C ALA A 17 -19.80 12.86 -19.00
N ARG A 18 -19.88 12.70 -17.67
CA ARG A 18 -19.01 13.38 -16.68
C ARG A 18 -17.64 12.72 -16.49
N ARG A 19 -17.36 11.62 -17.19
CA ARG A 19 -16.15 10.78 -17.06
C ARG A 19 -15.98 10.16 -15.66
N GLU A 20 -17.08 9.87 -15.01
CA GLU A 20 -17.15 9.20 -13.71
C GLU A 20 -17.32 7.68 -13.90
N ASP A 21 -16.35 7.04 -14.55
CA ASP A 21 -16.47 5.67 -15.04
C ASP A 21 -16.67 4.64 -13.90
N ASP A 22 -16.13 4.90 -12.71
CA ASP A 22 -16.35 4.08 -11.50
C ASP A 22 -17.79 4.18 -10.98
N ALA A 23 -18.38 5.38 -11.06
CA ALA A 23 -19.79 5.59 -10.72
C ALA A 23 -20.70 4.91 -11.74
N ALA A 24 -20.35 4.99 -13.04
CA ALA A 24 -21.04 4.28 -14.10
C ALA A 24 -21.02 2.76 -13.88
N LEU A 25 -19.86 2.18 -13.52
CA LEU A 25 -19.76 0.75 -13.20
C LEU A 25 -20.63 0.38 -11.99
N THR A 26 -20.65 1.22 -10.95
CA THR A 26 -21.50 1.00 -9.78
C THR A 26 -22.98 0.99 -10.15
N LEU A 27 -23.42 1.95 -10.97
CA LEU A 27 -24.81 2.02 -11.46
C LEU A 27 -25.19 0.81 -12.33
N LEU A 28 -24.28 0.34 -13.19
CA LEU A 28 -24.49 -0.88 -13.97
C LEU A 28 -24.61 -2.13 -13.08
N LEU A 29 -23.82 -2.23 -12.01
CA LEU A 29 -23.94 -3.33 -11.04
C LEU A 29 -25.29 -3.31 -10.31
N GLU A 30 -25.82 -2.13 -9.97
CA GLU A 30 -27.18 -2.01 -9.44
C GLU A 30 -28.23 -2.37 -10.50
N ALA A 31 -28.06 -1.94 -11.76
CA ALA A 31 -28.94 -2.28 -12.87
C ALA A 31 -29.01 -3.80 -13.09
N TRP A 32 -27.91 -4.52 -12.92
CA TRP A 32 -27.87 -5.97 -12.98
C TRP A 32 -28.64 -6.65 -11.85
N LYS A 33 -28.61 -6.09 -10.62
CA LYS A 33 -29.40 -6.63 -9.50
C LYS A 33 -30.90 -6.54 -9.78
N GLU A 34 -31.33 -5.46 -10.43
CA GLU A 34 -32.70 -5.26 -10.88
C GLU A 34 -33.08 -6.17 -12.06
N CYS A 35 -32.19 -6.29 -13.05
CA CYS A 35 -32.42 -7.08 -14.25
C CYS A 35 -31.14 -7.74 -14.74
N ARG A 36 -31.08 -9.07 -14.63
CA ARG A 36 -29.92 -9.88 -15.01
C ARG A 36 -29.79 -10.09 -16.53
N ALA A 37 -30.04 -9.07 -17.34
CA ALA A 37 -30.00 -9.19 -18.79
C ALA A 37 -28.56 -9.29 -19.32
N GLU A 38 -28.34 -10.08 -20.38
CA GLU A 38 -27.04 -10.25 -21.03
C GLU A 38 -26.40 -8.93 -21.49
N PRO A 39 -27.14 -7.97 -22.11
CA PRO A 39 -26.56 -6.69 -22.50
C PRO A 39 -25.96 -5.90 -21.32
N VAL A 40 -26.61 -5.93 -20.15
CA VAL A 40 -26.10 -5.25 -18.95
C VAL A 40 -24.82 -5.93 -18.44
N ILE A 41 -24.78 -7.27 -18.45
CA ILE A 41 -23.57 -8.03 -18.06
C ILE A 41 -22.40 -7.69 -18.99
N ALA A 42 -22.65 -7.59 -20.30
CA ALA A 42 -21.63 -7.24 -21.28
C ALA A 42 -21.05 -5.83 -21.04
N LEU A 43 -21.91 -4.84 -20.74
CA LEU A 43 -21.47 -3.49 -20.37
C LEU A 43 -20.61 -3.50 -19.10
N ILE A 44 -21.04 -4.22 -18.05
CA ILE A 44 -20.28 -4.37 -16.80
C ILE A 44 -18.90 -4.96 -17.07
N GLN A 45 -18.82 -6.07 -17.81
CA GLN A 45 -17.55 -6.72 -18.12
C GLN A 45 -16.64 -5.78 -18.89
N ARG A 46 -17.15 -5.14 -19.94
CA ARG A 46 -16.34 -4.28 -20.81
C ARG A 46 -15.79 -3.06 -20.07
N LEU A 47 -16.64 -2.36 -19.31
CA LEU A 47 -16.21 -1.20 -18.52
C LEU A 47 -15.27 -1.62 -17.38
N SER A 48 -15.56 -2.75 -16.73
CA SER A 48 -14.71 -3.27 -15.67
C SER A 48 -13.31 -3.65 -16.17
N ASP A 49 -13.20 -4.26 -17.35
CA ASP A 49 -11.91 -4.60 -17.96
C ASP A 49 -11.14 -3.33 -18.35
N HIS A 50 -11.85 -2.33 -18.90
CA HIS A 50 -11.26 -1.02 -19.19
C HIS A 50 -10.66 -0.38 -17.92
N LEU A 51 -11.43 -0.31 -16.84
CA LEU A 51 -10.98 0.28 -15.57
C LEU A 51 -9.85 -0.52 -14.89
N ALA A 52 -9.78 -1.83 -15.12
CA ALA A 52 -8.71 -2.68 -14.60
C ALA A 52 -7.44 -2.65 -15.46
N THR A 53 -7.49 -2.06 -16.66
CA THR A 53 -6.35 -2.04 -17.59
C THR A 53 -5.15 -1.31 -16.98
N GLY A 54 -3.98 -1.96 -16.99
CA GLY A 54 -2.75 -1.42 -16.43
C GLY A 54 -2.62 -1.51 -14.90
N LEU A 55 -3.61 -2.07 -14.20
CA LEU A 55 -3.50 -2.33 -12.76
C LEU A 55 -2.92 -3.73 -12.51
N PRO A 56 -1.91 -3.88 -11.64
CA PRO A 56 -1.36 -5.19 -11.33
C PRO A 56 -2.40 -6.05 -10.60
N PHE A 57 -2.39 -7.36 -10.84
CA PHE A 57 -3.15 -8.30 -10.03
C PHE A 57 -2.73 -8.20 -8.55
N PHE A 58 -3.61 -8.61 -7.64
CA PHE A 58 -3.21 -8.69 -6.24
C PHE A 58 -2.25 -9.86 -6.05
N GLU A 59 -0.94 -9.62 -6.05
CA GLU A 59 0.07 -10.68 -5.88
C GLU A 59 0.04 -11.34 -4.49
N VAL A 60 -0.62 -10.68 -3.54
CA VAL A 60 -0.79 -11.13 -2.15
C VAL A 60 -2.10 -11.91 -1.99
N PRO A 61 -2.12 -13.02 -1.22
CA PRO A 61 -3.33 -13.73 -0.82
C PRO A 61 -4.49 -12.79 -0.53
N VAL A 62 -5.63 -13.09 -1.14
CA VAL A 62 -6.91 -12.37 -1.07
C VAL A 62 -7.28 -11.97 0.37
N ARG A 63 -6.84 -12.74 1.39
CA ARG A 63 -6.98 -12.37 2.80
C ARG A 63 -6.41 -11.03 3.22
N TRP A 64 -5.30 -10.62 2.62
CA TRP A 64 -4.54 -9.45 3.05
C TRP A 64 -5.02 -8.16 2.40
N VAL A 65 -5.80 -8.29 1.33
CA VAL A 65 -6.38 -7.18 0.57
C VAL A 65 -7.74 -6.75 1.14
N LEU A 66 -8.43 -7.63 1.87
CA LEU A 66 -9.89 -7.51 2.01
C LEU A 66 -10.41 -7.36 3.45
N GLU A 67 -9.60 -7.42 4.50
CA GLU A 67 -10.14 -7.38 5.88
C GLU A 67 -10.51 -5.98 6.39
N GLU A 68 -9.96 -4.88 5.86
CA GLU A 68 -10.07 -3.55 6.53
C GLU A 68 -10.54 -2.35 5.67
N VAL A 69 -10.70 -2.47 4.33
CA VAL A 69 -10.91 -1.27 3.46
C VAL A 69 -12.24 -1.29 2.69
N ARG A 70 -12.81 -0.08 2.46
CA ARG A 70 -13.90 0.14 1.49
C ARG A 70 -13.46 -0.35 0.11
N ARG A 71 -14.04 -1.46 -0.33
CA ARG A 71 -13.67 -2.16 -1.58
C ARG A 71 -14.14 -1.36 -2.78
N HIS A 72 -13.23 -1.08 -3.71
CA HIS A 72 -13.55 -0.35 -4.93
C HIS A 72 -13.99 -1.33 -6.02
N PRO A 73 -14.99 -1.01 -6.88
CA PRO A 73 -15.46 -1.93 -7.91
C PRO A 73 -14.37 -2.51 -8.83
N THR A 74 -13.25 -1.81 -9.00
CA THR A 74 -12.09 -2.22 -9.80
C THR A 74 -11.17 -3.25 -9.14
N ASP A 75 -11.32 -3.50 -7.83
CA ASP A 75 -10.48 -4.48 -7.13
C ASP A 75 -10.91 -5.92 -7.44
N LEU A 76 -12.19 -6.15 -7.73
CA LEU A 76 -12.70 -7.48 -8.02
C LEU A 76 -12.00 -8.11 -9.25
N PRO A 77 -11.91 -7.46 -10.43
CA PRO A 77 -11.16 -8.00 -11.58
C PRO A 77 -9.72 -8.36 -11.25
N ARG A 78 -9.03 -7.55 -10.44
CA ARG A 78 -7.64 -7.79 -10.04
C ARG A 78 -7.51 -9.04 -9.14
N ALA A 79 -8.48 -9.22 -8.23
CA ALA A 79 -8.57 -10.42 -7.39
C ALA A 79 -8.91 -11.67 -8.20
N LEU A 80 -9.85 -11.55 -9.15
CA LEU A 80 -10.28 -12.64 -10.02
C LEU A 80 -9.16 -13.07 -10.98
N GLY A 81 -8.37 -12.13 -11.50
CA GLY A 81 -7.20 -12.42 -12.33
C GLY A 81 -6.15 -13.26 -11.58
N TRP A 82 -5.78 -12.84 -10.37
CA TRP A 82 -4.89 -13.62 -9.50
C TRP A 82 -5.45 -15.02 -9.19
N LEU A 83 -6.74 -15.11 -8.84
CA LEU A 83 -7.38 -16.41 -8.57
C LEU A 83 -7.31 -17.31 -9.80
N ARG A 84 -7.53 -16.75 -11.00
CA ARG A 84 -7.47 -17.49 -12.27
C ARG A 84 -6.07 -18.03 -12.55
N GLU A 85 -5.04 -17.21 -12.41
CA GLU A 85 -3.64 -17.64 -12.59
C GLU A 85 -3.24 -18.75 -11.60
N ARG A 86 -3.74 -18.66 -10.37
CA ARG A 86 -3.38 -19.61 -9.31
C ARG A 86 -4.22 -20.87 -9.27
N ALA A 87 -5.39 -20.89 -9.90
CA ALA A 87 -6.28 -22.04 -9.90
C ALA A 87 -5.61 -23.32 -10.42
N ALA A 88 -4.57 -23.19 -11.26
CA ALA A 88 -3.78 -24.33 -11.78
C ALA A 88 -2.59 -24.74 -10.89
N SER A 89 -2.11 -23.86 -9.99
CA SER A 89 -0.83 -24.03 -9.28
C SER A 89 -0.96 -24.18 -7.76
N LEU A 90 -2.10 -23.85 -7.17
CA LEU A 90 -2.34 -23.99 -5.73
C LEU A 90 -2.82 -25.37 -5.32
N SER A 91 -2.50 -25.76 -4.08
CA SER A 91 -3.20 -26.86 -3.43
C SER A 91 -4.68 -26.51 -3.25
N ARG A 92 -5.57 -27.46 -3.53
CA ARG A 92 -7.03 -27.26 -3.54
C ARG A 92 -7.59 -26.67 -2.23
N CYS A 93 -7.04 -27.08 -1.08
CA CYS A 93 -7.44 -26.57 0.25
C CYS A 93 -7.17 -25.05 0.41
N ALA A 94 -6.05 -24.55 -0.11
CA ALA A 94 -5.76 -23.12 -0.07
C ALA A 94 -6.74 -22.33 -0.96
N PHE A 95 -7.09 -22.91 -2.12
CA PHE A 95 -7.96 -22.27 -3.10
C PHE A 95 -9.42 -22.14 -2.65
N SER A 96 -10.00 -23.18 -2.03
CA SER A 96 -11.37 -23.13 -1.51
C SER A 96 -11.55 -22.08 -0.41
N THR A 97 -10.52 -21.88 0.41
CA THR A 97 -10.50 -20.82 1.43
C THR A 97 -10.58 -19.43 0.79
N ASP A 98 -9.87 -19.19 -0.31
CA ASP A 98 -9.87 -17.91 -1.01
C ASP A 98 -11.19 -17.63 -1.75
N LEU A 99 -11.88 -18.67 -2.23
CA LEU A 99 -13.22 -18.53 -2.81
C LEU A 99 -14.31 -18.23 -1.77
N ASP A 100 -14.30 -18.88 -0.61
CA ASP A 100 -15.26 -18.55 0.46
C ASP A 100 -15.04 -17.13 0.99
N ARG A 101 -13.79 -16.69 0.99
CA ARG A 101 -13.41 -15.29 1.25
C ARG A 101 -14.00 -14.34 0.21
N LEU A 102 -13.85 -14.65 -1.08
CA LEU A 102 -14.48 -13.88 -2.16
C LEU A 102 -15.99 -13.70 -1.89
N ARG A 103 -16.69 -14.78 -1.52
CA ARG A 103 -18.12 -14.76 -1.16
C ARG A 103 -18.45 -13.91 0.07
N ARG A 104 -17.60 -13.95 1.11
CA ARG A 104 -17.80 -13.17 2.33
C ARG A 104 -17.54 -11.68 2.13
N TRP A 105 -16.73 -11.34 1.14
CA TRP A 105 -16.16 -10.00 0.99
C TRP A 105 -16.69 -9.24 -0.21
N TRP A 106 -17.17 -9.90 -1.24
CA TRP A 106 -17.78 -9.22 -2.37
C TRP A 106 -19.28 -9.40 -2.35
N PRO A 107 -20.08 -8.34 -2.61
CA PRO A 107 -21.48 -8.54 -2.93
C PRO A 107 -21.60 -9.50 -4.13
N ALA A 108 -22.79 -10.08 -4.31
CA ALA A 108 -23.08 -10.84 -5.51
C ALA A 108 -22.77 -9.99 -6.76
N ASP A 109 -21.87 -10.48 -7.61
CA ASP A 109 -21.33 -9.73 -8.74
C ASP A 109 -21.18 -10.65 -9.97
N PRO A 110 -21.74 -10.28 -11.14
CA PRO A 110 -21.74 -11.13 -12.32
C PRO A 110 -20.33 -11.44 -12.85
N ARG A 111 -19.32 -10.61 -12.53
CA ARG A 111 -17.93 -10.80 -12.95
C ARG A 111 -17.28 -12.03 -12.31
N ILE A 112 -17.86 -12.57 -11.23
CA ILE A 112 -17.40 -13.80 -10.57
C ILE A 112 -17.73 -15.05 -11.42
N ILE A 113 -18.83 -15.02 -12.19
CA ILE A 113 -19.33 -16.19 -12.94
C ILE A 113 -18.28 -16.78 -13.91
N PRO A 114 -17.59 -15.98 -14.76
CA PRO A 114 -16.55 -16.51 -15.65
C PRO A 114 -15.43 -17.27 -14.92
N LEU A 115 -15.03 -16.83 -13.72
CA LEU A 115 -14.07 -17.55 -12.90
C LEU A 115 -14.65 -18.91 -12.48
N LEU A 116 -15.87 -18.95 -11.95
CA LEU A 116 -16.51 -20.21 -11.52
C LEU A 116 -16.63 -21.20 -12.67
N LEU A 117 -17.01 -20.74 -13.87
CA LEU A 117 -17.08 -21.59 -15.07
C LEU A 117 -15.70 -22.12 -15.49
N THR A 118 -14.64 -21.34 -15.32
CA THR A 118 -13.26 -21.83 -15.52
C THR A 118 -12.91 -22.91 -14.51
N LEU A 119 -13.28 -22.72 -13.23
CA LEU A 119 -12.97 -23.67 -12.16
C LEU A 119 -13.66 -25.01 -12.31
N VAL A 120 -14.91 -25.00 -12.77
CA VAL A 120 -15.69 -26.20 -13.09
C VAL A 120 -14.97 -27.10 -14.10
N ARG A 121 -14.18 -26.52 -15.01
CA ARG A 121 -13.41 -27.26 -16.04
C ARG A 121 -12.09 -27.83 -15.54
N LEU A 122 -11.61 -27.45 -14.35
CA LEU A 122 -10.32 -27.92 -13.84
C LEU A 122 -10.43 -29.34 -13.22
N PRO A 123 -9.37 -30.17 -13.31
CA PRO A 123 -9.36 -31.51 -12.69
C PRO A 123 -9.45 -31.46 -11.16
N GLY A 124 -10.40 -32.17 -10.54
CA GLY A 124 -10.61 -32.16 -9.08
C GLY A 124 -11.78 -31.28 -8.62
N ALA A 125 -12.47 -30.59 -9.54
CA ALA A 125 -13.75 -29.96 -9.28
C ALA A 125 -14.85 -30.97 -8.88
N GLU A 126 -14.64 -32.27 -9.16
CA GLU A 126 -15.53 -33.38 -8.81
C GLU A 126 -15.49 -33.74 -7.31
N THR A 127 -14.50 -33.24 -6.56
CA THR A 127 -14.39 -33.57 -5.14
C THR A 127 -15.55 -32.97 -4.34
N PRO A 128 -16.09 -33.65 -3.31
CA PRO A 128 -17.24 -33.14 -2.57
C PRO A 128 -17.05 -31.74 -1.97
N GLY A 129 -15.84 -31.45 -1.47
CA GLY A 129 -15.52 -30.13 -0.89
C GLY A 129 -15.55 -29.00 -1.93
N GLU A 130 -14.96 -29.22 -3.10
CA GLU A 130 -14.97 -28.24 -4.19
C GLU A 130 -16.37 -28.08 -4.80
N LEU A 131 -17.09 -29.18 -4.98
CA LEU A 131 -18.46 -29.16 -5.50
C LEU A 131 -19.40 -28.38 -4.56
N LYS A 132 -19.29 -28.60 -3.25
CA LYS A 132 -20.02 -27.83 -2.23
C LYS A 132 -19.71 -26.34 -2.29
N MET A 133 -18.43 -25.98 -2.47
CA MET A 133 -17.99 -24.58 -2.60
C MET A 133 -18.56 -23.92 -3.86
N LEU A 134 -18.40 -24.57 -5.02
CA LEU A 134 -18.93 -24.09 -6.31
C LEU A 134 -20.44 -23.90 -6.26
N CYS A 135 -21.19 -24.88 -5.73
CA CYS A 135 -22.63 -24.76 -5.53
C CYS A 135 -22.98 -23.53 -4.68
N SER A 136 -22.28 -23.33 -3.56
CA SER A 136 -22.53 -22.19 -2.66
C SER A 136 -22.29 -20.85 -3.35
N LEU A 137 -21.27 -20.75 -4.20
CA LEU A 137 -20.95 -19.54 -4.96
C LEU A 137 -21.94 -19.27 -6.10
N PHE A 138 -22.33 -20.29 -6.85
CA PHE A 138 -23.37 -20.14 -7.88
C PHE A 138 -24.72 -19.76 -7.26
N MET A 139 -25.07 -20.31 -6.11
CA MET A 139 -26.29 -19.91 -5.40
C MET A 139 -26.20 -18.47 -4.87
N TYR A 140 -25.00 -18.02 -4.47
CA TYR A 140 -24.76 -16.67 -3.97
C TYR A 140 -24.84 -15.61 -5.08
N VAL A 141 -24.09 -15.80 -6.17
CA VAL A 141 -24.03 -14.84 -7.28
C VAL A 141 -25.26 -14.97 -8.19
N GLY A 142 -25.68 -16.20 -8.46
CA GLY A 142 -26.68 -16.55 -9.46
C GLY A 142 -26.19 -17.70 -10.33
N ALA A 143 -27.09 -18.64 -10.64
CA ALA A 143 -26.78 -19.70 -11.59
C ALA A 143 -26.46 -19.10 -12.97
N PRO A 144 -25.46 -19.63 -13.70
CA PRO A 144 -25.11 -19.14 -15.03
C PRO A 144 -26.20 -19.51 -16.04
N TYR A 145 -26.34 -18.71 -17.11
CA TYR A 145 -27.16 -19.09 -18.27
C TYR A 145 -26.52 -20.27 -19.01
N ASP A 146 -25.22 -20.18 -19.26
CA ASP A 146 -24.46 -21.24 -19.88
C ASP A 146 -24.22 -22.35 -18.84
N VAL A 147 -25.13 -23.33 -18.85
CA VAL A 147 -25.05 -24.51 -17.98
C VAL A 147 -24.25 -25.65 -18.62
N GLU A 148 -23.76 -25.52 -19.85
CA GLU A 148 -22.98 -26.59 -20.49
C GLU A 148 -21.72 -26.96 -19.70
N PRO A 149 -20.90 -26.01 -19.21
CA PRO A 149 -19.75 -26.36 -18.36
C PRO A 149 -20.16 -27.14 -17.12
N LEU A 150 -21.34 -26.84 -16.56
CA LEU A 150 -21.86 -27.56 -15.39
C LEU A 150 -22.33 -28.98 -15.77
N ARG A 151 -22.95 -29.16 -16.94
CA ARG A 151 -23.33 -30.48 -17.46
C ARG A 151 -22.10 -31.35 -17.73
N GLU A 152 -21.04 -30.77 -18.27
CA GLU A 152 -19.74 -31.44 -18.48
C GLU A 152 -19.11 -31.90 -17.16
N LEU A 153 -19.14 -31.06 -16.11
CA LEU A 153 -18.69 -31.48 -14.78
C LEU A 153 -19.57 -32.59 -14.22
N LYS A 154 -20.91 -32.47 -14.33
CA LYS A 154 -21.84 -33.50 -13.87
C LYS A 154 -21.56 -34.85 -14.50
N ALA A 155 -21.24 -34.91 -15.79
CA ALA A 155 -20.93 -36.14 -16.49
C ALA A 155 -19.66 -36.85 -15.96
N ARG A 156 -18.76 -36.13 -15.30
CA ARG A 156 -17.56 -36.67 -14.64
C ARG A 156 -17.78 -37.10 -13.19
N LEU A 157 -18.90 -36.72 -12.57
CA LEU A 157 -19.17 -37.04 -11.16
C LEU A 157 -19.45 -38.54 -10.97
N PRO A 158 -19.00 -39.15 -9.86
CA PRO A 158 -19.38 -40.51 -9.52
C PRO A 158 -20.91 -40.65 -9.41
N SER A 159 -21.45 -41.78 -9.86
CA SER A 159 -22.89 -42.05 -9.88
C SER A 159 -23.54 -42.27 -8.50
N THR A 160 -22.76 -42.18 -7.42
CA THR A 160 -23.24 -42.26 -6.04
C THR A 160 -24.01 -40.99 -5.65
N GLN A 161 -25.27 -41.14 -5.21
CA GLN A 161 -26.10 -40.04 -4.69
C GLN A 161 -25.48 -39.46 -3.41
N GLY A 162 -25.13 -38.18 -3.45
CA GLY A 162 -24.69 -37.39 -2.30
C GLY A 162 -25.33 -36.01 -2.33
N GLU A 163 -25.49 -35.39 -1.17
CA GLU A 163 -26.15 -34.08 -0.98
C GLU A 163 -25.56 -32.99 -1.89
N GLU A 164 -24.25 -33.04 -2.14
CA GLU A 164 -23.53 -32.10 -3.02
C GLU A 164 -23.92 -32.25 -4.50
N VAL A 165 -24.13 -33.48 -4.97
CA VAL A 165 -24.55 -33.76 -6.35
C VAL A 165 -25.99 -33.29 -6.57
N GLU A 166 -26.87 -33.49 -5.59
CA GLU A 166 -28.25 -32.98 -5.64
C GLU A 166 -28.32 -31.44 -5.64
N ARG A 167 -27.47 -30.80 -4.82
CA ARG A 167 -27.30 -29.33 -4.86
C ARG A 167 -26.76 -28.86 -6.21
N PHE A 168 -25.80 -29.57 -6.80
CA PHE A 168 -25.26 -29.21 -8.10
C PHE A 168 -26.31 -29.34 -9.21
N ASP A 169 -27.14 -30.38 -9.14
CA ASP A 169 -28.30 -30.55 -10.02
C ASP A 169 -29.33 -29.43 -9.87
N LEU A 170 -29.52 -28.92 -8.65
CA LEU A 170 -30.35 -27.75 -8.42
C LEU A 170 -29.78 -26.53 -9.14
N VAL A 171 -28.46 -26.27 -9.05
CA VAL A 171 -27.81 -25.15 -9.75
C VAL A 171 -28.00 -25.28 -11.27
N ILE A 172 -27.77 -26.46 -11.85
CA ILE A 172 -27.99 -26.71 -13.28
C ILE A 172 -29.46 -26.45 -13.66
N ARG A 173 -30.41 -26.94 -12.86
CA ARG A 173 -31.85 -26.71 -13.12
C ARG A 173 -32.22 -25.24 -13.02
N LEU A 174 -31.67 -24.50 -12.06
CA LEU A 174 -31.91 -23.07 -11.91
C LEU A 174 -31.38 -22.29 -13.11
N GLY A 175 -30.15 -22.57 -13.56
CA GLY A 175 -29.58 -21.96 -14.75
C GLY A 175 -30.34 -22.33 -16.03
N ALA A 176 -30.71 -23.60 -16.21
CA ALA A 176 -31.42 -24.07 -17.39
C ALA A 176 -32.87 -23.56 -17.48
N ARG A 177 -33.51 -23.29 -16.33
CA ARG A 177 -34.85 -22.67 -16.27
C ARG A 177 -34.78 -21.16 -16.36
N TRP A 178 -33.61 -20.57 -16.20
CA TRP A 178 -33.46 -19.14 -16.29
C TRP A 178 -33.62 -18.72 -17.76
N VAL A 179 -34.66 -17.94 -18.02
CA VAL A 179 -34.88 -17.29 -19.31
C VAL A 179 -34.34 -15.87 -19.17
N PRO A 180 -33.32 -15.47 -19.95
CA PRO A 180 -32.82 -14.11 -19.92
C PRO A 180 -33.98 -13.13 -20.15
N PRO A 181 -34.15 -12.10 -19.29
CA PRO A 181 -35.21 -11.13 -19.47
C PRO A 181 -35.00 -10.41 -20.81
N VAL A 182 -36.02 -10.44 -21.67
CA VAL A 182 -36.02 -9.70 -22.93
C VAL A 182 -36.24 -8.23 -22.61
N LEU A 183 -35.28 -7.40 -23.00
CA LEU A 183 -35.40 -5.95 -22.86
C LEU A 183 -36.36 -5.39 -23.90
N ASP A 184 -37.16 -4.38 -23.54
CA ASP A 184 -37.90 -3.59 -24.54
C ASP A 184 -36.95 -2.82 -25.45
N ALA A 185 -37.49 -2.36 -26.57
CA ALA A 185 -36.71 -1.69 -27.60
C ALA A 185 -36.01 -0.42 -27.08
N GLU A 186 -36.63 0.32 -26.15
CA GLU A 186 -36.04 1.54 -25.59
C GLU A 186 -34.82 1.21 -24.71
N THR A 187 -34.97 0.23 -23.82
CA THR A 187 -33.90 -0.18 -22.90
C THR A 187 -32.76 -0.84 -23.66
N LEU A 188 -33.06 -1.63 -24.69
CA LEU A 188 -32.05 -2.21 -25.56
C LEU A 188 -31.27 -1.12 -26.31
N ALA A 189 -31.95 -0.14 -26.88
CA ALA A 189 -31.30 0.98 -27.57
C ALA A 189 -30.37 1.79 -26.65
N ARG A 190 -30.75 1.97 -25.37
CA ARG A 190 -29.85 2.59 -24.36
C ARG A 190 -28.62 1.75 -24.07
N CYS A 191 -28.77 0.43 -23.94
CA CYS A 191 -27.63 -0.48 -23.78
C CYS A 191 -26.67 -0.41 -24.97
N ASP A 192 -27.20 -0.34 -26.21
CA ASP A 192 -26.38 -0.22 -27.41
C ASP A 192 -25.65 1.12 -27.46
N ALA A 193 -26.30 2.24 -27.12
CA ALA A 193 -25.67 3.55 -27.02
C ALA A 193 -24.55 3.58 -25.96
N LEU A 194 -24.80 3.01 -24.78
CA LEU A 194 -23.78 2.87 -23.72
C LEU A 194 -22.59 2.03 -24.20
N LYS A 195 -22.84 0.95 -24.94
CA LYS A 195 -21.79 0.10 -25.50
C LYS A 195 -20.90 0.88 -26.46
N GLU A 196 -21.49 1.65 -27.38
CA GLU A 196 -20.73 2.51 -28.31
C GLU A 196 -19.83 3.49 -27.55
N VAL A 197 -20.38 4.18 -26.54
CA VAL A 197 -19.60 5.12 -25.70
C VAL A 197 -18.43 4.42 -24.99
N ILE A 198 -18.65 3.21 -24.45
CA ILE A 198 -17.59 2.45 -23.78
C ILE A 198 -16.53 1.99 -24.78
N GLU A 199 -16.91 1.49 -25.96
CA GLU A 199 -15.96 1.05 -26.98
C GLU A 199 -15.09 2.20 -27.50
N GLU A 200 -15.68 3.38 -27.73
CA GLU A 200 -14.92 4.58 -28.11
C GLU A 200 -13.88 4.97 -27.04
N ARG A 201 -14.24 4.86 -25.75
CA ARG A 201 -13.30 5.09 -24.65
C ARG A 201 -12.16 4.09 -24.65
N VAL A 202 -12.47 2.81 -24.82
CA VAL A 202 -11.46 1.76 -24.82
C VAL A 202 -10.49 1.95 -25.99
N GLU A 203 -10.98 2.25 -27.19
CA GLU A 203 -10.09 2.47 -28.33
C GLU A 203 -9.22 3.71 -28.15
N ARG A 204 -9.77 4.81 -27.62
CA ARG A 204 -8.98 6.01 -27.30
C ARG A 204 -7.89 5.71 -26.27
N ALA A 205 -8.23 5.03 -25.19
CA ALA A 205 -7.26 4.65 -24.17
C ALA A 205 -6.18 3.70 -24.72
N ARG A 206 -6.53 2.83 -25.67
CA ARG A 206 -5.58 1.94 -26.36
C ARG A 206 -4.60 2.75 -27.23
N LEU A 207 -5.09 3.72 -27.99
CA LEU A 207 -4.26 4.57 -28.84
C LEU A 207 -3.26 5.40 -28.02
N ASP A 208 -3.69 5.89 -26.86
CA ASP A 208 -2.85 6.72 -26.00
C ASP A 208 -1.98 5.93 -25.02
N ALA A 209 -2.13 4.61 -24.93
CA ALA A 209 -1.48 3.79 -23.91
C ALA A 209 0.06 3.94 -23.94
N ALA A 210 0.66 3.93 -25.13
CA ALA A 210 2.10 4.10 -25.29
C ALA A 210 2.59 5.49 -24.86
N THR A 211 1.83 6.54 -25.20
CA THR A 211 2.12 7.92 -24.77
C THR A 211 2.02 8.05 -23.26
N ARG A 212 0.96 7.50 -22.67
CA ARG A 212 0.74 7.47 -21.21
C ARG A 212 1.89 6.77 -20.50
N GLU A 213 2.28 5.57 -20.96
CA GLU A 213 3.38 4.80 -20.38
C GLU A 213 4.71 5.57 -20.46
N ALA A 214 5.01 6.21 -21.59
CA ALA A 214 6.20 7.02 -21.76
C ALA A 214 6.24 8.24 -20.81
N LEU A 215 5.11 8.90 -20.59
CA LEU A 215 5.01 10.03 -19.66
C LEU A 215 5.21 9.59 -18.19
N PHE A 216 4.63 8.46 -17.78
CA PHE A 216 4.90 7.88 -16.46
C PHE A 216 6.38 7.51 -16.30
N ALA A 217 6.97 6.84 -17.29
CA ALA A 217 8.38 6.49 -17.27
C ALA A 217 9.28 7.72 -17.09
N ARG A 218 9.00 8.81 -17.81
CA ARG A 218 9.71 10.09 -17.66
C ARG A 218 9.62 10.65 -16.25
N VAL A 219 8.44 10.63 -15.63
CA VAL A 219 8.28 11.07 -14.24
C VAL A 219 9.05 10.16 -13.28
N TYR A 220 9.07 8.85 -13.50
CA TYR A 220 9.83 7.93 -12.65
C TYR A 220 11.35 8.05 -12.81
N GLU A 221 11.83 8.44 -13.98
CA GLU A 221 13.24 8.72 -14.23
C GLU A 221 13.71 10.01 -13.54
N ALA A 222 12.89 11.06 -13.61
CA ALA A 222 13.17 12.38 -13.03
C ALA A 222 11.96 12.92 -12.22
N PRO A 223 11.71 12.39 -11.01
CA PRO A 223 10.50 12.73 -10.26
C PRO A 223 10.48 14.15 -9.69
N GLU A 224 11.58 14.88 -9.73
CA GLU A 224 11.63 16.32 -9.46
C GLU A 224 11.26 17.21 -10.66
N ASP A 225 11.15 16.65 -11.88
CA ASP A 225 10.73 17.40 -13.07
C ASP A 225 9.23 17.70 -12.99
N ASP A 226 8.90 18.85 -12.38
CA ASP A 226 7.53 19.34 -12.27
C ASP A 226 6.89 19.56 -13.67
N SER A 227 7.68 19.84 -14.70
CA SER A 227 7.16 20.00 -16.07
C SER A 227 6.71 18.67 -16.64
N ALA A 228 7.45 17.57 -16.40
CA ALA A 228 7.03 16.23 -16.80
C ALA A 228 5.72 15.82 -16.11
N ARG A 229 5.55 16.18 -14.84
CA ARG A 229 4.32 15.89 -14.07
C ARG A 229 3.12 16.66 -14.61
N GLN A 230 3.29 17.92 -14.99
CA GLN A 230 2.22 18.73 -15.59
C GLN A 230 1.80 18.19 -16.96
N VAL A 231 2.75 17.83 -17.83
CA VAL A 231 2.43 17.21 -19.13
C VAL A 231 1.69 15.88 -18.96
N LEU A 232 2.11 15.06 -17.98
CA LEU A 232 1.37 13.84 -17.63
C LEU A 232 -0.04 14.18 -17.14
N ALA A 233 -0.20 15.21 -16.31
CA ALA A 233 -1.50 15.62 -15.78
C ALA A 233 -2.46 16.06 -16.89
N ASP A 234 -1.99 16.84 -17.87
CA ASP A 234 -2.78 17.25 -19.02
C ASP A 234 -3.25 16.05 -19.84
N GLN A 235 -2.35 15.11 -20.16
CA GLN A 235 -2.70 13.87 -20.85
C GLN A 235 -3.73 13.03 -20.07
N LEU A 236 -3.57 12.93 -18.75
CA LEU A 236 -4.50 12.20 -17.88
C LEU A 236 -5.87 12.88 -17.82
N LEU A 237 -5.92 14.22 -17.77
CA LEU A 237 -7.16 15.00 -17.81
C LEU A 237 -7.91 14.81 -19.14
N GLU A 238 -7.20 14.81 -20.27
CA GLU A 238 -7.80 14.54 -21.59
C GLU A 238 -8.44 13.14 -21.66
N GLN A 239 -7.88 12.18 -20.92
CA GLN A 239 -8.42 10.82 -20.76
C GLN A 239 -9.51 10.71 -19.69
N GLY A 240 -9.69 11.71 -18.84
CA GLY A 240 -10.59 11.65 -17.68
C GLY A 240 -10.05 10.83 -16.52
N ASP A 241 -8.74 10.61 -16.46
CA ASP A 241 -8.12 9.93 -15.34
C ASP A 241 -8.02 10.91 -14.15
N PRO A 242 -8.61 10.58 -12.98
CA PRO A 242 -8.66 11.48 -11.83
C PRO A 242 -7.27 11.83 -11.27
N LEU A 243 -6.23 11.05 -11.60
CA LEU A 243 -4.86 11.39 -11.23
C LEU A 243 -4.39 12.71 -11.87
N GLY A 244 -4.85 13.04 -13.08
CA GLY A 244 -4.52 14.30 -13.73
C GLY A 244 -5.06 15.51 -12.97
N GLU A 245 -6.34 15.44 -12.57
CA GLU A 245 -6.96 16.46 -11.71
C GLU A 245 -6.21 16.59 -10.38
N PHE A 246 -5.89 15.46 -9.75
CA PHE A 246 -5.17 15.43 -8.48
C PHE A 246 -3.78 16.09 -8.57
N ILE A 247 -3.02 15.82 -9.63
CA ILE A 247 -1.73 16.49 -9.88
C ILE A 247 -1.93 18.00 -10.04
N MET A 248 -2.87 18.42 -10.90
CA MET A 248 -3.09 19.85 -11.19
C MET A 248 -3.53 20.64 -9.96
N LEU A 249 -4.40 20.08 -9.12
CA LEU A 249 -4.85 20.72 -7.89
C LEU A 249 -3.68 20.96 -6.92
N GLN A 250 -2.71 20.03 -6.84
CA GLN A 250 -1.54 20.18 -5.98
C GLN A 250 -0.53 21.22 -6.50
N TYR A 251 -0.58 21.59 -7.78
CA TYR A 251 0.22 22.69 -8.36
C TYR A 251 -0.50 24.04 -8.36
N ALA A 252 -1.79 24.08 -8.02
CA ALA A 252 -2.54 25.32 -7.96
C ALA A 252 -1.99 26.26 -6.87
N LYS A 253 -1.99 27.58 -7.13
CA LYS A 253 -1.57 28.59 -6.13
C LYS A 253 -2.43 28.56 -4.86
N ALA A 254 -3.69 28.15 -5.00
CA ALA A 254 -4.64 27.95 -3.93
C ALA A 254 -5.29 26.57 -4.13
N PRO A 255 -4.71 25.49 -3.57
CA PRO A 255 -5.21 24.14 -3.74
C PRO A 255 -6.59 23.98 -3.09
N ASP A 256 -7.50 23.28 -3.77
CA ASP A 256 -8.77 22.84 -3.19
C ASP A 256 -8.53 21.58 -2.35
N GLU A 257 -8.18 21.77 -1.08
CA GLU A 257 -7.85 20.70 -0.14
C GLU A 257 -9.00 19.70 0.05
N GLU A 258 -10.25 20.16 0.01
CA GLU A 258 -11.41 19.28 0.14
C GLU A 258 -11.55 18.36 -1.08
N ARG A 259 -11.33 18.90 -2.29
CA ARG A 259 -11.33 18.10 -3.51
C ARG A 259 -10.15 17.13 -3.55
N ILE A 260 -8.95 17.57 -3.18
CA ILE A 260 -7.75 16.70 -3.06
C ILE A 260 -8.02 15.55 -2.09
N ALA A 261 -8.57 15.83 -0.91
CA ALA A 261 -8.89 14.81 0.09
C ALA A 261 -9.91 13.79 -0.44
N ARG A 262 -10.97 14.25 -1.12
CA ARG A 262 -11.99 13.36 -1.73
C ARG A 262 -11.39 12.47 -2.81
N LEU A 263 -10.59 13.04 -3.71
CA LEU A 263 -9.92 12.29 -4.76
C LEU A 263 -8.98 11.23 -4.18
N LEU A 264 -8.23 11.58 -3.13
CA LEU A 264 -7.32 10.66 -2.45
C LEU A 264 -8.08 9.53 -1.74
N VAL A 265 -9.19 9.82 -1.06
CA VAL A 265 -10.04 8.78 -0.44
C VAL A 265 -10.57 7.80 -1.49
N ALA A 266 -10.96 8.28 -2.67
CA ALA A 266 -11.51 7.44 -3.73
C ALA A 266 -10.44 6.63 -4.48
N ASN A 267 -9.25 7.19 -4.71
CA ASN A 267 -8.29 6.64 -5.68
C ASN A 267 -6.94 6.17 -5.08
N ARG A 268 -6.71 6.36 -3.78
CA ARG A 268 -5.43 6.04 -3.12
C ARG A 268 -4.88 4.66 -3.46
N GLU A 269 -5.72 3.62 -3.41
CA GLU A 269 -5.25 2.26 -3.67
C GLU A 269 -4.75 2.08 -5.10
N ARG A 270 -5.47 2.68 -6.06
CA ARG A 270 -5.09 2.67 -7.47
C ARG A 270 -3.77 3.38 -7.70
N TRP A 271 -3.58 4.54 -7.10
CA TRP A 271 -2.35 5.33 -7.24
C TRP A 271 -1.15 4.76 -6.45
N GLN A 272 -1.41 3.96 -5.42
CA GLN A 272 -0.41 3.21 -4.66
C GLN A 272 -0.01 1.89 -5.35
N ALA A 273 -0.84 1.38 -6.27
CA ALA A 273 -0.61 0.09 -6.94
C ALA A 273 0.77 -0.06 -7.62
N PRO A 274 1.38 0.98 -8.22
CA PRO A 274 2.74 0.92 -8.76
C PRO A 274 3.84 0.68 -7.72
N LEU A 275 3.55 0.72 -6.42
CA LEU A 275 4.49 0.32 -5.37
C LEU A 275 4.41 -1.17 -5.04
N GLY A 276 3.45 -1.90 -5.63
CA GLY A 276 3.20 -3.30 -5.33
C GLY A 276 2.66 -3.52 -3.92
N PRO A 277 2.70 -4.76 -3.42
CA PRO A 277 2.04 -5.14 -2.17
C PRO A 277 2.85 -4.86 -0.90
N TYR A 278 3.94 -4.09 -0.96
CA TYR A 278 4.88 -3.90 0.16
C TYR A 278 4.50 -2.78 1.13
N VAL A 279 3.41 -2.08 0.83
CA VAL A 279 3.04 -0.84 1.49
C VAL A 279 1.69 -0.98 2.18
N GLU A 280 1.66 -0.64 3.46
CA GLU A 280 0.45 -0.62 4.28
C GLU A 280 -0.55 0.36 3.66
N ARG A 281 -1.79 -0.09 3.51
CA ARG A 281 -2.85 0.70 2.88
C ARG A 281 -3.25 1.85 3.79
N GLY A 282 -3.66 2.98 3.21
CA GLY A 282 -4.12 4.14 3.98
C GLY A 282 -3.01 5.06 4.51
N TYR A 283 -1.76 4.58 4.63
CA TYR A 283 -0.65 5.34 5.23
C TYR A 283 0.30 6.00 4.22
N THR A 284 0.02 5.93 2.93
CA THR A 284 0.83 6.58 1.89
C THR A 284 0.60 8.09 1.88
N ARG A 285 1.66 8.89 1.98
CA ARG A 285 1.58 10.33 1.70
C ARG A 285 1.82 10.56 0.22
N PHE A 286 0.95 11.36 -0.40
CA PHE A 286 1.05 11.73 -1.80
C PHE A 286 1.42 13.21 -1.93
N GLU A 287 2.40 13.51 -2.76
CA GLU A 287 2.79 14.87 -3.11
C GLU A 287 3.05 14.97 -4.61
N ARG A 288 2.61 16.08 -5.21
CA ARG A 288 2.66 16.34 -6.66
C ARG A 288 2.12 15.17 -7.49
N GLY A 289 1.10 14.47 -6.99
CA GLY A 289 0.45 13.33 -7.62
C GLY A 289 0.98 11.93 -7.26
N PHE A 290 2.12 11.81 -6.59
CA PHE A 290 2.81 10.52 -6.46
C PHE A 290 3.11 10.16 -5.00
N PRO A 291 3.24 8.87 -4.67
CA PRO A 291 3.68 8.45 -3.34
C PRO A 291 5.06 9.01 -3.01
N VAL A 292 5.18 9.70 -1.88
CA VAL A 292 6.48 10.22 -1.39
C VAL A 292 6.87 9.64 -0.04
N ALA A 293 5.91 9.23 0.77
CA ALA A 293 6.16 8.52 2.01
C ALA A 293 5.23 7.32 2.12
N VAL A 294 5.76 6.18 2.56
CA VAL A 294 4.96 4.97 2.76
C VAL A 294 5.31 4.28 4.05
N ARG A 295 4.37 3.47 4.52
CA ARG A 295 4.58 2.55 5.62
C ARG A 295 4.79 1.14 5.06
N PRO A 296 5.94 0.50 5.33
CA PRO A 296 6.16 -0.92 5.05
C PRO A 296 5.12 -1.84 5.70
N ILE A 297 4.67 -2.87 4.98
CA ILE A 297 3.87 -3.96 5.57
C ILE A 297 4.69 -4.77 6.59
N LYS A 298 4.00 -5.36 7.58
CA LYS A 298 4.56 -6.39 8.48
C LYS A 298 4.84 -7.66 7.69
N GLY A 299 6.01 -8.27 7.77
CA GLY A 299 6.44 -9.23 6.77
C GLY A 299 6.15 -10.72 7.01
N ASP A 300 5.28 -11.05 7.97
CA ASP A 300 4.35 -12.20 7.83
C ASP A 300 3.59 -12.15 6.47
N HIS A 301 3.48 -10.95 5.88
CA HIS A 301 2.83 -10.65 4.61
C HIS A 301 3.80 -10.43 3.44
N PHE A 302 5.11 -10.48 3.66
CA PHE A 302 6.09 -10.21 2.61
C PHE A 302 6.27 -11.45 1.71
N PRO A 303 6.19 -11.31 0.37
CA PRO A 303 6.42 -12.41 -0.56
C PRO A 303 7.75 -13.16 -0.31
N LYS A 304 7.72 -14.50 -0.30
CA LYS A 304 8.91 -15.35 -0.10
C LYS A 304 10.01 -15.13 -1.15
N SER A 305 9.64 -14.66 -2.34
CA SER A 305 10.54 -14.25 -3.42
C SER A 305 10.32 -12.77 -3.67
N PHE A 306 11.41 -12.00 -3.71
CA PHE A 306 11.39 -10.56 -3.98
C PHE A 306 11.24 -10.31 -5.49
N PRO A 307 10.07 -9.89 -6.00
CA PRO A 307 10.02 -9.36 -7.35
C PRO A 307 10.72 -8.00 -7.38
N LYS A 308 11.17 -7.63 -8.57
CA LYS A 308 11.88 -6.38 -8.82
C LYS A 308 10.98 -5.20 -8.40
N PRO A 309 11.47 -4.22 -7.60
CA PRO A 309 10.71 -3.02 -7.29
C PRO A 309 10.30 -2.31 -8.56
N GLU A 310 9.01 -2.05 -8.67
CA GLU A 310 8.41 -1.33 -9.79
C GLU A 310 8.93 0.12 -9.86
N PRO A 311 8.92 0.76 -11.05
CA PRO A 311 9.43 2.11 -11.24
C PRO A 311 8.83 3.18 -10.31
N GLY A 312 7.61 2.96 -9.81
CA GLY A 312 6.94 3.85 -8.85
C GLY A 312 7.75 4.11 -7.58
N TRP A 313 8.59 3.16 -7.14
CA TRP A 313 9.49 3.33 -5.99
C TRP A 313 10.48 4.48 -6.15
N ASN A 314 10.78 4.90 -7.38
CA ASN A 314 11.63 6.07 -7.60
C ASN A 314 11.00 7.37 -7.10
N THR A 315 9.70 7.41 -6.80
CA THR A 315 9.03 8.62 -6.26
C THR A 315 9.06 8.68 -4.73
N VAL A 316 9.37 7.57 -4.06
CA VAL A 316 9.33 7.45 -2.60
C VAL A 316 10.63 7.99 -1.99
N GLU A 317 10.47 8.90 -1.03
CA GLU A 317 11.57 9.56 -0.32
C GLU A 317 11.66 9.13 1.15
N GLU A 318 10.55 8.65 1.72
CA GLU A 318 10.43 8.31 3.13
C GLU A 318 9.77 6.94 3.37
N LEU A 319 10.37 6.14 4.26
CA LEU A 319 9.77 4.93 4.79
C LEU A 319 9.58 5.08 6.30
N ASN A 320 8.36 4.84 6.77
CA ASN A 320 8.03 4.95 8.18
C ASN A 320 7.43 3.64 8.69
N TRP A 321 8.19 2.87 9.45
CA TRP A 321 7.74 1.61 10.03
C TRP A 321 6.69 1.86 11.13
N ASN A 322 5.76 0.93 11.29
CA ASN A 322 4.79 1.02 12.38
C ASN A 322 5.51 0.78 13.74
N PRO A 323 5.47 1.74 14.68
CA PRO A 323 6.06 1.58 16.01
C PRO A 323 5.38 0.48 16.84
N GLU A 324 4.18 0.03 16.49
CA GLU A 324 3.49 -1.06 17.18
C GLU A 324 3.89 -2.45 16.62
N HIS A 325 4.45 -2.52 15.41
CA HIS A 325 4.79 -3.79 14.78
C HIS A 325 6.15 -4.31 15.24
N HIS A 326 6.17 -5.42 15.98
CA HIS A 326 7.41 -6.16 16.21
C HIS A 326 7.86 -6.79 14.89
N SER A 327 9.04 -6.40 14.41
CA SER A 327 9.66 -7.00 13.23
C SER A 327 10.18 -8.38 13.58
N ASP A 328 9.93 -9.36 12.72
CA ASP A 328 10.66 -10.61 12.78
C ASP A 328 11.97 -10.49 11.97
N GLY A 329 12.90 -11.43 12.16
CA GLY A 329 14.19 -11.40 11.49
C GLY A 329 14.11 -11.60 9.96
N ASN A 330 13.02 -12.17 9.44
CA ASN A 330 12.85 -12.41 8.02
C ASN A 330 12.49 -11.11 7.28
N ASP A 331 11.66 -10.27 7.89
CA ASP A 331 11.26 -8.96 7.38
C ASP A 331 12.47 -8.03 7.21
N VAL A 332 13.32 -8.02 8.24
CA VAL A 332 14.54 -7.21 8.27
C VAL A 332 15.46 -7.59 7.11
N ALA A 333 15.69 -8.89 6.88
CA ALA A 333 16.53 -9.35 5.78
C ALA A 333 15.99 -8.94 4.40
N GLN A 334 14.67 -8.97 4.23
CA GLN A 334 14.02 -8.65 2.95
C GLN A 334 14.04 -7.14 2.67
N TRP A 335 13.67 -6.32 3.64
CA TRP A 335 13.77 -4.86 3.54
C TRP A 335 15.23 -4.41 3.38
N GLY A 336 16.17 -5.06 4.04
CA GLY A 336 17.61 -4.80 3.87
C GLY A 336 18.09 -5.05 2.44
N ARG A 337 17.54 -6.06 1.73
CA ARG A 337 17.79 -6.27 0.30
C ARG A 337 17.11 -5.20 -0.56
N MET A 338 15.86 -4.86 -0.24
CA MET A 338 15.06 -3.87 -0.97
C MET A 338 15.71 -2.48 -0.95
N LEU A 339 16.17 -2.03 0.21
CA LEU A 339 16.83 -0.72 0.37
C LEU A 339 18.16 -0.59 -0.40
N ARG A 340 18.74 -1.69 -0.85
CA ARG A 340 19.93 -1.69 -1.71
C ARG A 340 19.59 -1.63 -3.20
N HIS A 341 18.32 -1.80 -3.56
CA HIS A 341 17.90 -1.80 -4.96
C HIS A 341 17.96 -0.37 -5.54
N PRO A 342 18.47 -0.16 -6.78
CA PRO A 342 18.60 1.18 -7.37
C PRO A 342 17.29 1.98 -7.49
N ALA A 343 16.14 1.30 -7.50
CA ALA A 343 14.82 1.95 -7.52
C ALA A 343 14.48 2.68 -6.20
N LEU A 344 15.13 2.33 -5.09
CA LEU A 344 14.94 3.00 -3.79
C LEU A 344 16.02 4.04 -3.51
N ARG A 345 16.83 4.44 -4.51
CA ARG A 345 17.90 5.43 -4.33
C ARG A 345 17.41 6.80 -3.83
N ARG A 346 16.12 7.10 -3.95
CA ARG A 346 15.53 8.34 -3.43
C ARG A 346 15.05 8.26 -1.99
N VAL A 347 15.00 7.07 -1.41
CA VAL A 347 14.65 6.90 0.00
C VAL A 347 15.77 7.49 0.86
N THR A 348 15.54 8.71 1.35
CA THR A 348 16.51 9.45 2.17
C THR A 348 16.09 9.53 3.63
N SER A 349 14.84 9.23 3.95
CA SER A 349 14.28 9.25 5.31
C SER A 349 13.78 7.86 5.70
N LEU A 350 14.32 7.30 6.78
CA LEU A 350 13.84 6.06 7.37
C LEU A 350 13.43 6.33 8.83
N LEU A 351 12.17 6.09 9.15
CA LEU A 351 11.58 6.37 10.45
C LEU A 351 11.11 5.09 11.15
N ASN A 352 11.24 5.08 12.48
CA ASN A 352 10.87 3.94 13.34
C ASN A 352 11.51 2.60 12.92
N VAL A 353 12.75 2.67 12.45
CA VAL A 353 13.45 1.53 11.85
C VAL A 353 13.93 0.55 12.93
N PRO A 354 13.76 -0.76 12.75
CA PRO A 354 14.41 -1.76 13.61
C PRO A 354 15.93 -1.62 13.54
N GLY A 355 16.62 -1.63 14.70
CA GLY A 355 18.07 -1.46 14.75
C GLY A 355 18.84 -2.48 13.90
N GLU A 356 18.33 -3.69 13.78
CA GLU A 356 18.91 -4.78 12.99
C GLU A 356 18.95 -4.46 11.48
N LEU A 357 18.00 -3.63 11.00
CA LEU A 357 17.95 -3.22 9.58
C LEU A 357 19.12 -2.31 9.23
N VAL A 358 19.62 -1.53 10.18
CA VAL A 358 20.72 -0.57 9.97
C VAL A 358 21.99 -1.30 9.54
N SER A 359 22.27 -2.47 10.14
CA SER A 359 23.41 -3.33 9.77
C SER A 359 23.30 -3.90 8.36
N LEU A 360 22.09 -3.89 7.76
CA LEU A 360 21.87 -4.30 6.38
C LEU A 360 21.90 -3.13 5.39
N LEU A 361 22.00 -1.89 5.86
CA LEU A 361 22.27 -0.75 4.98
C LEU A 361 23.72 -0.83 4.49
N SER A 362 23.96 -0.36 3.27
CA SER A 362 25.30 -0.36 2.67
C SER A 362 25.88 1.06 2.65
N ALA A 363 27.19 1.16 2.43
CA ALA A 363 27.85 2.44 2.20
C ALA A 363 27.29 3.22 1.00
N ASN A 364 26.54 2.57 0.10
CA ASN A 364 25.90 3.22 -1.06
C ASN A 364 24.47 3.69 -0.75
N SER A 365 24.06 3.69 0.51
CA SER A 365 22.75 4.19 0.92
C SER A 365 22.67 5.72 0.79
N SER A 366 21.55 6.21 0.28
CA SER A 366 21.21 7.65 0.20
C SER A 366 20.55 8.19 1.47
N VAL A 367 20.44 7.38 2.53
CA VAL A 367 19.77 7.74 3.78
C VAL A 367 20.48 8.93 4.44
N ARG A 368 19.70 9.98 4.66
CA ARG A 368 20.09 11.23 5.34
C ARG A 368 19.47 11.35 6.71
N ARG A 369 18.26 10.82 6.88
CA ARG A 369 17.51 10.82 8.14
C ARG A 369 17.20 9.40 8.58
N LEU A 370 17.57 9.09 9.81
CA LEU A 370 17.34 7.79 10.42
C LEU A 370 16.77 7.97 11.84
N GLU A 371 15.62 7.38 12.09
CA GLU A 371 15.02 7.26 13.41
C GLU A 371 14.83 5.80 13.74
N LEU A 372 15.51 5.33 14.78
CA LEU A 372 15.41 3.95 15.23
C LEU A 372 14.19 3.78 16.11
N LYS A 373 13.57 2.60 16.06
CA LYS A 373 12.51 2.19 16.99
C LYS A 373 13.08 1.62 18.28
N SER A 374 14.17 0.87 18.16
CA SER A 374 14.90 0.27 19.26
C SER A 374 16.39 0.22 18.91
N SER A 375 17.25 0.36 19.91
CA SER A 375 18.68 0.11 19.76
C SER A 375 18.95 -1.39 19.87
N PHE A 376 19.55 -1.95 18.83
CA PHE A 376 20.22 -3.24 18.90
C PHE A 376 21.72 -2.96 19.05
N GLU A 377 22.39 -3.52 20.06
CA GLU A 377 23.71 -3.01 20.42
C GLU A 377 24.86 -3.52 19.54
N SER A 378 24.80 -4.76 19.05
CA SER A 378 25.98 -5.36 18.41
C SER A 378 26.16 -4.81 16.98
N GLY A 379 27.31 -4.18 16.74
CA GLY A 379 27.69 -3.63 15.43
C GLY A 379 26.94 -2.38 14.95
N LEU A 380 25.92 -1.91 15.70
CA LEU A 380 25.10 -0.76 15.26
C LEU A 380 25.90 0.53 15.11
N SER A 381 26.84 0.82 16.03
CA SER A 381 27.71 2.00 15.92
C SER A 381 28.52 1.98 14.63
N ASP A 382 29.06 0.83 14.25
CA ASP A 382 29.86 0.69 13.04
C ASP A 382 28.99 0.82 11.79
N ALA A 383 27.79 0.22 11.81
CA ALA A 383 26.80 0.36 10.74
C ALA A 383 26.35 1.81 10.53
N LEU A 384 26.02 2.53 11.62
CA LEU A 384 25.67 3.96 11.56
C LEU A 384 26.84 4.78 11.01
N THR A 385 28.05 4.49 11.51
CA THR A 385 29.26 5.15 11.05
C THR A 385 29.53 4.85 9.59
N ALA A 386 29.09 3.73 9.02
CA ALA A 386 29.27 3.41 7.60
C ALA A 386 28.38 4.21 6.64
N LEU A 387 27.31 4.88 7.13
CA LEU A 387 26.38 5.64 6.29
C LEU A 387 26.95 7.03 5.94
N PRO A 388 27.33 7.30 4.67
CA PRO A 388 28.10 8.49 4.32
C PRO A 388 27.28 9.79 4.26
N HIS A 389 25.95 9.69 4.14
CA HIS A 389 25.06 10.83 3.96
C HIS A 389 24.17 11.13 5.17
N LEU A 390 24.32 10.36 6.25
CA LEU A 390 23.51 10.49 7.45
C LEU A 390 23.78 11.85 8.14
N THR A 391 22.76 12.70 8.23
CA THR A 391 22.82 14.04 8.84
C THR A 391 21.85 14.19 10.01
N TRP A 392 20.81 13.35 10.07
CA TRP A 392 19.82 13.35 11.13
C TRP A 392 19.69 11.95 11.73
N LEU A 393 19.88 11.84 13.05
CA LEU A 393 19.82 10.56 13.75
C LEU A 393 19.00 10.66 15.05
N THR A 394 18.08 9.72 15.25
CA THR A 394 17.35 9.54 16.52
C THR A 394 17.49 8.11 17.01
N ILE A 395 17.95 7.93 18.24
CA ILE A 395 18.13 6.62 18.89
C ILE A 395 17.37 6.64 20.23
N PRO A 396 16.12 6.14 20.27
CA PRO A 396 15.45 5.90 21.54
C PRO A 396 16.13 4.73 22.26
N HIS A 397 16.04 4.74 23.58
CA HIS A 397 16.60 3.70 24.45
C HIS A 397 18.08 3.37 24.20
N ALA A 398 18.90 4.36 23.83
CA ALA A 398 20.32 4.16 23.61
C ALA A 398 21.05 3.79 24.92
N SER A 399 21.92 2.79 24.85
CA SER A 399 22.90 2.59 25.93
C SER A 399 23.94 3.71 25.95
N THR A 400 24.50 3.94 27.14
CA THR A 400 25.59 4.90 27.34
C THR A 400 26.78 4.60 26.43
N ASP A 401 27.12 3.33 26.26
CA ASP A 401 28.25 2.87 25.45
C ASP A 401 28.02 3.10 23.95
N LEU A 402 26.81 2.82 23.44
CA LEU A 402 26.44 3.15 22.06
C LEU A 402 26.54 4.66 21.80
N PHE A 403 26.00 5.49 22.69
CA PHE A 403 26.09 6.94 22.57
C PHE A 403 27.55 7.41 22.51
N ILE A 404 28.38 6.94 23.45
CA ILE A 404 29.79 7.32 23.54
C ILE A 404 30.53 6.93 22.26
N ARG A 405 30.29 5.73 21.72
CA ARG A 405 30.90 5.31 20.44
C ARG A 405 30.49 6.21 19.28
N CYS A 406 29.21 6.56 19.16
CA CYS A 406 28.73 7.49 18.13
C CYS A 406 29.40 8.86 18.27
N ALA A 407 29.54 9.38 19.49
CA ALA A 407 30.18 10.67 19.76
C ALA A 407 31.70 10.68 19.46
N HIS A 408 32.36 9.53 19.53
CA HIS A 408 33.78 9.37 19.21
C HIS A 408 34.04 8.95 17.75
N SER A 409 32.98 8.75 16.95
CA SER A 409 33.10 8.41 15.53
C SER A 409 32.97 9.65 14.65
N ARG A 410 33.04 9.47 13.32
CA ARG A 410 32.80 10.55 12.36
C ARG A 410 31.38 11.13 12.44
N LEU A 411 30.44 10.42 13.08
CA LEU A 411 29.06 10.90 13.24
C LEU A 411 29.00 12.23 13.98
N ALA A 412 29.89 12.48 14.95
CA ALA A 412 29.93 13.74 15.68
C ALA A 412 30.19 14.96 14.80
N SER A 413 30.95 14.79 13.72
CA SER A 413 31.20 15.86 12.75
C SER A 413 30.27 15.83 11.54
N GLN A 414 29.54 14.73 11.32
CA GLN A 414 28.65 14.54 10.18
C GLN A 414 27.21 14.96 10.48
N LEU A 415 26.71 14.73 11.70
CA LEU A 415 25.33 14.97 12.07
C LEU A 415 25.03 16.47 12.27
N GLU A 416 23.96 16.92 11.64
CA GLU A 416 23.32 18.23 11.88
C GLU A 416 22.35 18.14 13.05
N TYR A 417 21.71 16.97 13.22
CA TYR A 417 20.81 16.68 14.31
C TYR A 417 21.08 15.29 14.91
N PHE A 418 21.14 15.22 16.24
CA PHE A 418 21.25 13.95 16.95
C PHE A 418 20.40 13.96 18.22
N LYS A 419 19.49 12.99 18.35
CA LYS A 419 18.68 12.79 19.55
C LYS A 419 18.86 11.40 20.09
N ALA A 420 19.12 11.29 21.39
CA ALA A 420 19.21 10.02 22.09
C ALA A 420 18.54 10.09 23.46
N SER A 421 18.04 8.96 23.94
CA SER A 421 17.55 8.82 25.31
C SER A 421 17.99 7.50 25.90
N GLY A 422 18.34 7.47 27.19
CA GLY A 422 18.75 6.25 27.87
C GLY A 422 17.67 5.15 27.87
N GLU A 423 18.07 3.88 27.92
CA GLU A 423 17.17 2.72 28.00
C GLU A 423 16.09 2.88 29.06
N ASP A 424 16.49 3.30 30.25
CA ASP A 424 15.64 3.48 31.43
C ASP A 424 14.92 4.85 31.49
N GLY A 425 15.12 5.70 30.48
CA GLY A 425 14.53 7.05 30.43
C GLY A 425 15.15 8.09 31.37
N PHE A 426 16.20 7.74 32.13
CA PHE A 426 16.86 8.66 33.08
C PHE A 426 17.54 9.86 32.43
N TRP A 427 17.84 9.79 31.14
CA TRP A 427 18.41 10.93 30.42
C TRP A 427 17.89 11.02 29.01
N ARG A 428 17.85 12.25 28.50
CA ARG A 428 17.60 12.61 27.11
C ARG A 428 18.60 13.66 26.69
N LEU A 429 19.16 13.52 25.49
CA LEU A 429 20.08 14.48 24.91
C LEU A 429 19.70 14.75 23.47
N GLU A 430 19.70 16.03 23.11
CA GLU A 430 19.44 16.53 21.77
C GLU A 430 20.57 17.48 21.37
N VAL A 431 21.11 17.25 20.17
CA VAL A 431 22.14 18.06 19.54
C VAL A 431 21.54 18.67 18.28
N THR A 432 21.64 19.99 18.14
CA THR A 432 21.28 20.73 16.92
C THR A 432 22.44 21.63 16.52
N ARG A 433 23.10 21.30 15.41
CA ARG A 433 24.27 22.04 14.96
C ARG A 433 23.85 23.42 14.44
N GLY A 434 24.65 24.44 14.77
CA GLY A 434 24.37 25.83 14.37
C GLY A 434 23.38 26.58 15.26
N ALA A 435 22.75 25.93 16.24
CA ALA A 435 21.97 26.61 17.26
C ALA A 435 22.88 27.42 18.22
N GLU A 436 22.37 28.50 18.82
CA GLU A 436 23.11 29.30 19.81
C GLU A 436 23.55 28.44 21.02
N VAL A 437 22.72 27.45 21.38
CA VAL A 437 22.99 26.46 22.41
C VAL A 437 22.83 25.08 21.77
N PRO A 438 23.91 24.51 21.19
CA PRO A 438 23.84 23.32 20.35
C PRO A 438 23.37 22.06 21.07
N ILE A 439 23.52 21.96 22.38
CA ILE A 439 23.17 20.75 23.14
C ILE A 439 22.12 21.09 24.19
N ARG A 440 21.05 20.30 24.20
CA ARG A 440 20.02 20.28 25.24
C ARG A 440 20.02 18.90 25.91
N ALA A 441 20.07 18.88 27.23
CA ALA A 441 20.02 17.66 28.01
C ALA A 441 18.96 17.74 29.11
N THR A 442 18.28 16.64 29.36
CA THR A 442 17.39 16.46 30.53
C THR A 442 17.89 15.23 31.29
N VAL A 443 18.09 15.37 32.60
CA VAL A 443 18.54 14.29 33.49
C VAL A 443 17.54 14.13 34.62
N THR A 444 17.11 12.90 34.87
CA THR A 444 16.07 12.55 35.85
C THR A 444 16.59 11.48 36.79
N GLY A 445 16.34 11.62 38.09
CA GLY A 445 16.48 10.56 39.08
C GLY A 445 17.91 10.20 39.52
N PRO A 446 18.05 9.12 40.32
CA PRO A 446 19.24 8.78 41.14
C PRO A 446 20.51 8.44 40.36
N ARG A 447 20.38 8.18 39.05
CA ARG A 447 21.49 7.72 38.19
C ARG A 447 22.18 8.85 37.43
N ALA A 448 21.98 10.10 37.84
CA ALA A 448 22.60 11.28 37.23
C ALA A 448 24.14 11.19 37.13
N ARG A 449 24.81 10.48 38.06
CA ARG A 449 26.25 10.25 38.02
C ARG A 449 26.68 9.45 36.77
N GLU A 450 25.85 8.52 36.32
CA GLU A 450 26.10 7.68 35.14
C GLU A 450 25.92 8.43 33.82
N PHE A 451 25.30 9.62 33.87
CA PHE A 451 25.16 10.50 32.72
C PHE A 451 26.42 11.35 32.46
N ALA A 452 27.33 11.49 33.43
CA ALA A 452 28.53 12.31 33.26
C ALA A 452 29.41 11.88 32.04
N PRO A 453 29.65 10.57 31.79
CA PRO A 453 30.35 10.13 30.58
C PRO A 453 29.62 10.48 29.27
N VAL A 454 28.28 10.39 29.26
CA VAL A 454 27.44 10.78 28.11
C VAL A 454 27.62 12.28 27.84
N LEU A 455 27.57 13.09 28.89
CA LEU A 455 27.70 14.54 28.78
C LEU A 455 29.12 14.98 28.36
N LEU A 456 30.17 14.31 28.85
CA LEU A 456 31.55 14.54 28.37
C LEU A 456 31.70 14.17 26.89
N ALA A 457 31.16 13.03 26.48
CA ALA A 457 31.20 12.60 25.09
C ALA A 457 30.41 13.55 24.17
N ALA A 458 29.29 14.10 24.64
CA ALA A 458 28.47 15.03 23.88
C ALA A 458 29.22 16.31 23.47
N ALA A 459 30.25 16.72 24.23
CA ALA A 459 31.09 17.86 23.88
C ALA A 459 31.83 17.69 22.54
N ARG A 460 31.95 16.46 22.03
CA ARG A 460 32.49 16.16 20.69
C ARG A 460 31.59 16.65 19.55
N PHE A 461 30.28 16.76 19.79
CA PHE A 461 29.37 17.37 18.82
C PHE A 461 29.47 18.90 18.85
N SER A 462 29.56 19.49 20.04
CA SER A 462 29.87 20.90 20.26
C SER A 462 30.21 21.17 21.72
N SER A 463 31.20 22.01 21.99
CA SER A 463 31.53 22.51 23.35
C SER A 463 31.05 23.94 23.60
N GLN A 464 30.37 24.57 22.64
CA GLN A 464 30.03 26.00 22.71
C GLN A 464 28.93 26.33 23.72
N GLY A 465 27.93 25.47 23.85
CA GLY A 465 26.76 25.74 24.68
C GLY A 465 25.98 24.49 25.03
N LEU A 466 25.64 24.38 26.32
CA LEU A 466 24.81 23.35 26.89
C LEU A 466 23.64 23.99 27.64
N ARG A 467 22.42 23.54 27.36
CA ARG A 467 21.24 23.77 28.19
C ARG A 467 20.90 22.46 28.90
N ILE A 468 20.86 22.47 30.21
CA ILE A 468 20.59 21.27 31.01
C ILE A 468 19.46 21.50 32.01
N GLU A 469 18.51 20.58 32.03
CA GLU A 469 17.40 20.52 32.97
C GLU A 469 17.60 19.34 33.92
N PHE A 470 17.56 19.60 35.23
CA PHE A 470 17.67 18.57 36.26
C PHE A 470 16.30 18.31 36.91
N ARG A 471 15.91 17.03 36.99
CA ARG A 471 14.67 16.60 37.63
C ARG A 471 14.95 15.63 38.78
N ASP A 472 14.06 15.60 39.76
CA ASP A 472 14.06 14.65 40.88
C ASP A 472 15.38 14.59 41.68
N GLY A 473 16.01 15.75 41.90
CA GLY A 473 17.27 15.85 42.65
C GLY A 473 18.52 15.35 41.91
N ALA A 474 18.43 15.15 40.59
CA ALA A 474 19.53 14.64 39.76
C ALA A 474 20.82 15.46 39.88
N GLU A 475 20.75 16.78 40.07
CA GLU A 475 21.95 17.63 40.19
C GLU A 475 22.79 17.27 41.41
N GLU A 476 22.16 17.14 42.58
CA GLU A 476 22.84 16.79 43.83
C GLU A 476 23.44 15.39 43.77
N GLN A 477 22.72 14.46 43.16
CA GLN A 477 23.11 13.05 43.02
C GLN A 477 24.24 12.85 42.01
N GLY A 478 24.34 13.71 40.99
CA GLY A 478 25.41 13.68 40.00
C GLY A 478 26.79 14.03 40.57
N GLY A 479 26.82 14.83 41.64
CA GLY A 479 28.02 15.09 42.45
C GLY A 479 29.22 15.68 41.68
N ALA A 480 30.42 15.22 42.00
CA ALA A 480 31.66 15.69 41.36
C ALA A 480 31.77 15.32 39.86
N PRO A 481 31.46 14.08 39.41
CA PRO A 481 31.61 13.69 38.00
C PRO A 481 30.76 14.54 37.04
N LEU A 482 29.54 14.88 37.44
CA LEU A 482 28.66 15.72 36.62
C LEU A 482 29.19 17.16 36.52
N ARG A 483 29.72 17.73 37.62
CA ARG A 483 30.34 19.06 37.61
C ARG A 483 31.58 19.11 36.71
N GLU A 484 32.39 18.05 36.72
CA GLU A 484 33.53 17.91 35.81
C GLU A 484 33.07 17.84 34.35
N ALA A 485 32.01 17.08 34.05
CA ALA A 485 31.42 17.02 32.72
C ALA A 485 30.89 18.37 32.22
N LEU A 486 30.24 19.15 33.10
CA LEU A 486 29.75 20.49 32.77
C LEU A 486 30.88 21.47 32.44
N ALA A 487 32.08 21.28 33.01
CA ALA A 487 33.23 22.14 32.73
C ALA A 487 33.80 21.99 31.31
N ALA A 488 33.38 20.96 30.56
CA ALA A 488 33.74 20.78 29.15
C ALA A 488 33.04 21.77 28.20
N TYR A 489 32.09 22.56 28.71
CA TYR A 489 31.28 23.49 27.93
C TYR A 489 31.60 24.95 28.26
N ALA A 490 31.72 25.78 27.22
CA ALA A 490 32.02 27.20 27.38
C ALA A 490 30.86 27.97 28.03
N ARG A 491 29.62 27.55 27.78
CA ARG A 491 28.40 28.14 28.35
C ARG A 491 27.46 27.04 28.81
N VAL A 492 27.02 27.10 30.06
CA VAL A 492 26.03 26.19 30.64
C VAL A 492 24.82 27.00 31.12
N ILE A 493 23.65 26.72 30.58
CA ILE A 493 22.36 27.27 31.01
C ILE A 493 21.64 26.17 31.78
N ARG A 494 21.27 26.46 33.03
CA ARG A 494 20.51 25.55 33.88
C ARG A 494 19.07 26.01 33.91
N GLU A 495 18.13 25.09 33.66
CA GLU A 495 16.68 25.34 33.70
C GLU A 495 16.04 24.72 34.93
#